data_AF-A0A2T4VUM2-F1
#
_entry.id   AF-A0A2T4VUM2-F1
#
_cell.length_a   1.000
_cell.length_b   1.000
_cell.length_c   1.000
_cell.angle_alpha   90.00
_cell.angle_beta   90.00
_cell.angle_gamma   90.00
#
_symmetry.space_group_name_H-M   'P 1'
#
loop_
_entity.id
_entity.type
_entity.pdbx_description
1 polymer ?
#
loop_
_entity_poly.entity_id
_entity_poly.type
_entity_poly.pdbx_seq_one_letter_code
_entity_poly.pdbx_strand_id
1 'polypeptide(L)'
;MVKSFEKLVEEFAYHVQAQTEQIVAGDAKIGNKHAKKAIAAFMQLRAGGDAGRDALAVLFTHPRMDVRVSAAALLLRHRTAEAKAVLEEAAKGKGLVPFEASEALKRWEEGTWALDPAEDDERQPGATRPAQPSKLSHPRTERTTTGKRRGSKRDKPGG
;
A
#
# COMPACT_ATOMS: atom_id res chain seq x y z
N MET A 1 19.41 2.75 -17.29
CA MET A 1 18.66 2.55 -18.54
C MET A 1 17.19 2.68 -18.20
N VAL A 2 16.50 3.72 -18.68
CA VAL A 2 15.07 3.92 -18.41
C VAL A 2 14.30 2.94 -19.29
N LYS A 3 13.45 2.09 -18.69
CA LYS A 3 12.58 1.17 -19.44
C LYS A 3 11.47 1.97 -20.13
N SER A 4 10.99 1.51 -21.29
CA SER A 4 9.80 2.10 -21.91
C SER A 4 8.57 1.87 -21.03
N PHE A 5 7.56 2.74 -21.15
CA PHE A 5 6.30 2.57 -20.40
C PHE A 5 5.62 1.25 -20.72
N GLU A 6 5.65 0.78 -21.97
CA GLU A 6 5.06 -0.51 -22.36
C GLU A 6 5.67 -1.66 -21.55
N LYS A 7 7.00 -1.70 -21.43
CA LYS A 7 7.69 -2.74 -20.65
C LYS A 7 7.36 -2.67 -19.17
N LEU A 8 7.17 -1.47 -18.62
CA LEU A 8 6.77 -1.29 -17.22
C LEU A 8 5.33 -1.73 -16.99
N VAL A 9 4.43 -1.48 -17.94
CA VAL A 9 3.04 -1.93 -17.90
C VAL A 9 2.96 -3.46 -17.99
N GLU A 10 3.74 -4.08 -18.87
CA GLU A 10 3.86 -5.54 -18.97
C GLU A 10 4.40 -6.16 -17.68
N GLU A 11 5.47 -5.59 -17.12
CA GLU A 11 6.05 -6.05 -15.84
C GLU A 11 5.05 -5.91 -14.69
N PHE A 12 4.30 -4.81 -14.65
CA PHE A 12 3.23 -4.62 -13.68
C PHE A 12 2.17 -5.71 -13.80
N ALA A 13 1.63 -5.93 -14.99
CA ALA A 13 0.58 -6.94 -15.23
C ALA A 13 1.06 -8.35 -14.85
N TYR A 14 2.27 -8.73 -15.28
CA TYR A 14 2.87 -10.01 -14.94
C TYR A 14 3.01 -10.20 -13.43
N HIS A 15 3.49 -9.18 -12.71
CA HIS A 15 3.68 -9.29 -11.27
C HIS A 15 2.38 -9.24 -10.47
N VAL A 16 1.35 -8.53 -10.93
CA VAL A 16 0.01 -8.61 -10.31
C VAL A 16 -0.56 -10.01 -10.46
N GLN A 17 -0.54 -10.57 -11.68
CA GLN A 17 -1.02 -11.93 -11.90
C GLN A 17 -0.26 -12.94 -11.02
N ALA A 18 1.07 -12.87 -11.01
CA ALA A 18 1.89 -13.77 -10.21
C ALA A 18 1.62 -13.59 -8.71
N GLN A 19 1.40 -12.37 -8.22
CA GLN A 19 1.02 -12.14 -6.82
C GLN A 19 -0.28 -12.88 -6.50
N THR A 20 -1.33 -12.69 -7.31
CA THR A 20 -2.64 -13.29 -7.08
C THR A 20 -2.57 -14.82 -7.09
N GLU A 21 -1.85 -15.41 -8.03
CA GLU A 21 -1.65 -16.86 -8.10
C GLU A 21 -0.95 -17.41 -6.85
N GLN A 22 0.06 -16.71 -6.34
CA GLN A 22 0.78 -17.13 -5.12
C GLN A 22 -0.07 -16.95 -3.85
N ILE A 23 -0.90 -15.91 -3.78
CA ILE A 23 -1.86 -15.74 -2.67
C ILE A 23 -2.87 -16.89 -2.68
N VAL A 24 -3.41 -17.25 -3.84
CA VAL A 24 -4.35 -18.38 -3.98
C VAL A 24 -3.68 -19.70 -3.61
N ALA A 25 -2.39 -19.88 -3.94
CA ALA A 25 -1.60 -21.04 -3.54
C ALA A 25 -1.19 -21.03 -2.05
N GLY A 26 -1.47 -19.96 -1.29
CA GLY A 26 -1.10 -19.82 0.11
C GLY A 26 0.35 -19.40 0.38
N ASP A 27 1.14 -19.07 -0.66
CA ASP A 27 2.51 -18.57 -0.51
C ASP A 27 2.54 -17.03 -0.47
N ALA A 28 2.15 -16.49 0.68
CA ALA A 28 2.20 -15.05 0.93
C ALA A 28 3.62 -14.48 0.82
N LYS A 29 4.68 -15.28 1.05
CA LYS A 29 6.06 -14.81 1.00
C LYS A 29 6.48 -14.51 -0.44
N ILE A 30 6.16 -15.39 -1.38
CA ILE A 30 6.41 -15.17 -2.81
C ILE A 30 5.42 -14.14 -3.36
N GLY A 31 4.15 -14.18 -2.97
CA GLY A 31 3.16 -13.17 -3.35
C GLY A 31 3.62 -11.75 -2.99
N ASN A 32 4.15 -11.54 -1.79
CA ASN A 32 4.69 -10.25 -1.36
C ASN A 32 5.93 -9.80 -2.15
N LYS A 33 6.74 -10.73 -2.68
CA LYS A 33 7.85 -10.36 -3.58
C LYS A 33 7.32 -9.82 -4.90
N HIS A 34 6.26 -10.42 -5.44
CA HIS A 34 5.62 -9.95 -6.66
C HIS A 34 4.91 -8.60 -6.45
N ALA A 35 4.19 -8.43 -5.35
CA ALA A 35 3.57 -7.16 -4.98
C ALA A 35 4.59 -6.00 -4.97
N LYS A 36 5.76 -6.21 -4.34
CA LYS A 36 6.85 -5.21 -4.33
C LYS A 36 7.35 -4.85 -5.72
N LYS A 37 7.45 -5.84 -6.63
CA LYS A 37 7.89 -5.60 -8.00
C LYS A 37 6.83 -4.89 -8.84
N ALA A 38 5.55 -5.23 -8.69
CA ALA A 38 4.45 -4.51 -9.31
C ALA A 38 4.45 -3.04 -8.87
N ILE A 39 4.56 -2.78 -7.56
CA ILE A 39 4.67 -1.41 -7.02
C ILE A 39 5.90 -0.69 -7.58
N ALA A 40 7.05 -1.36 -7.68
CA ALA A 40 8.27 -0.75 -8.23
C ALA A 40 8.13 -0.39 -9.72
N ALA A 41 7.41 -1.19 -10.52
CA ALA A 41 7.09 -0.86 -11.90
C ALA A 41 6.14 0.35 -11.97
N PHE A 42 5.11 0.39 -11.14
CA PHE A 42 4.19 1.53 -11.05
C PHE A 42 4.90 2.82 -10.61
N MET A 43 5.81 2.76 -9.65
CA MET A 43 6.59 3.94 -9.22
C MET A 43 7.45 4.51 -10.36
N GLN A 44 8.01 3.65 -11.22
CA GLN A 44 8.74 4.09 -12.41
C GLN A 44 7.81 4.71 -13.46
N LEU A 45 6.62 4.16 -13.68
CA LEU A 45 5.59 4.78 -14.52
C LEU A 45 5.21 6.16 -13.97
N ARG A 46 4.98 6.26 -12.65
CA ARG A 46 4.62 7.52 -12.00
C ARG A 46 5.72 8.58 -12.09
N ALA A 47 6.99 8.18 -12.15
CA ALA A 47 8.12 9.09 -12.35
C ALA A 47 8.13 9.71 -13.76
N GLY A 48 7.44 9.08 -14.73
CA GLY A 48 7.17 9.62 -16.06
C GLY A 48 6.03 10.64 -16.11
N GLY A 49 5.50 11.07 -14.96
CA GLY A 49 4.38 12.01 -14.88
C GLY A 49 3.06 11.40 -15.33
N ASP A 50 2.15 12.25 -15.82
CA ASP A 50 0.81 11.84 -16.22
C ASP A 50 0.83 10.87 -17.40
N ALA A 51 1.76 11.03 -18.35
CA ALA A 51 1.92 10.11 -19.48
C ALA A 51 2.23 8.67 -19.02
N GLY A 52 3.05 8.52 -17.98
CA GLY A 52 3.33 7.19 -17.43
C GLY A 52 2.17 6.60 -16.64
N ARG A 53 1.36 7.44 -15.96
CA ARG A 53 0.10 7.00 -15.32
C ARG A 53 -0.92 6.57 -16.37
N ASP A 54 -1.06 7.34 -17.43
CA ASP A 54 -1.95 7.05 -18.55
C ASP A 54 -1.57 5.75 -19.27
N ALA A 55 -0.27 5.44 -19.37
CA ALA A 55 0.17 4.16 -19.93
C ALA A 55 -0.40 2.95 -19.17
N LEU A 56 -0.59 3.05 -17.84
CA LEU A 56 -1.17 1.98 -17.05
C LEU A 56 -2.68 1.80 -17.31
N ALA A 57 -3.38 2.82 -17.80
CA ALA A 57 -4.83 2.78 -18.05
C ALA A 57 -5.22 1.76 -19.13
N VAL A 58 -4.29 1.39 -20.03
CA VAL A 58 -4.49 0.31 -21.02
C VAL A 58 -4.92 -1.00 -20.34
N LEU A 59 -4.48 -1.24 -19.10
CA LEU A 59 -4.82 -2.44 -18.34
C LEU A 59 -6.29 -2.52 -17.91
N PHE A 60 -7.09 -1.46 -18.03
CA PHE A 60 -8.53 -1.52 -17.75
C PHE A 60 -9.28 -2.52 -18.66
N THR A 61 -8.70 -2.85 -19.82
CA THR A 61 -9.25 -3.82 -20.77
C THR A 61 -8.58 -5.20 -20.71
N HIS A 62 -7.56 -5.38 -19.87
CA HIS A 62 -6.75 -6.60 -19.80
C HIS A 62 -7.60 -7.86 -19.54
N PRO A 63 -7.36 -9.04 -20.14
CA PRO A 63 -8.27 -10.20 -19.99
C PRO A 63 -8.50 -10.68 -18.55
N ARG A 64 -7.55 -10.42 -17.65
CA ARG A 64 -7.67 -10.81 -16.23
C ARG A 64 -8.17 -9.69 -15.33
N MET A 65 -9.15 -10.00 -14.49
CA MET A 65 -9.79 -9.04 -13.58
C MET A 65 -8.90 -8.56 -12.44
N ASP A 66 -8.03 -9.41 -11.89
CA ASP A 66 -7.03 -9.04 -10.86
C ASP A 66 -6.11 -7.90 -11.33
N VAL A 67 -5.64 -7.99 -12.58
CA VAL A 67 -4.84 -6.95 -13.23
C VAL A 67 -5.64 -5.66 -13.43
N ARG A 68 -6.90 -5.76 -13.90
CA ARG A 68 -7.78 -4.59 -14.07
C ARG A 68 -8.00 -3.86 -12.74
N VAL A 69 -8.36 -4.59 -11.69
CA VAL A 69 -8.64 -4.04 -10.35
C VAL A 69 -7.41 -3.37 -9.76
N SER A 70 -6.24 -4.01 -9.86
CA SER A 70 -4.98 -3.45 -9.36
C SER A 70 -4.61 -2.15 -10.07
N ALA A 71 -4.74 -2.09 -11.40
CA ALA A 71 -4.51 -0.87 -12.16
C ALA A 71 -5.52 0.23 -11.81
N ALA A 72 -6.80 -0.12 -11.72
CA ALA A 72 -7.87 0.83 -11.39
C ALA A 72 -7.70 1.43 -9.99
N ALA A 73 -7.37 0.60 -8.99
CA ALA A 73 -7.11 1.09 -7.63
C ALA A 73 -5.96 2.12 -7.59
N LEU A 74 -4.89 1.91 -8.37
CA LEU A 74 -3.76 2.84 -8.44
C LEU A 74 -4.05 4.12 -9.24
N LEU A 75 -5.01 4.05 -10.17
CA LEU A 75 -5.41 5.16 -11.03
C LEU A 75 -6.66 5.89 -10.55
N LEU A 76 -7.24 5.53 -9.40
CA LEU A 76 -8.45 6.16 -8.83
C LEU A 76 -8.37 7.70 -8.73
N ARG A 77 -7.17 8.26 -8.55
CA ARG A 77 -6.96 9.72 -8.51
C ARG A 77 -6.68 10.36 -9.86
N HIS A 78 -6.13 9.60 -10.79
CA HIS A 78 -5.69 10.11 -12.10
C HIS A 78 -6.80 9.99 -13.14
N ARG A 79 -7.55 8.88 -13.11
CA ARG A 79 -8.67 8.56 -14.01
C ARG A 79 -9.87 8.08 -13.21
N THR A 80 -10.39 8.94 -12.34
CA THR A 80 -11.40 8.59 -11.35
C THR A 80 -12.62 7.89 -11.95
N ALA A 81 -13.22 8.44 -13.01
CA ALA A 81 -14.42 7.89 -13.60
C ALA A 81 -14.20 6.49 -14.20
N GLU A 82 -13.15 6.32 -15.01
CA GLU A 82 -12.81 5.04 -15.64
C GLU A 82 -12.40 3.99 -14.61
N ALA A 83 -11.56 4.36 -13.64
CA ALA A 83 -11.12 3.47 -12.57
C ALA A 83 -12.29 3.01 -11.70
N LYS A 84 -13.20 3.93 -11.32
CA LYS A 84 -14.41 3.56 -10.57
C LYS A 84 -15.27 2.58 -11.32
N ALA A 85 -15.53 2.81 -12.61
CA ALA A 85 -16.34 1.90 -13.42
C ALA A 85 -15.78 0.47 -13.44
N VAL A 86 -14.44 0.33 -13.55
CA VAL A 86 -13.78 -0.98 -13.49
C VAL A 86 -13.93 -1.63 -12.12
N LEU A 87 -13.74 -0.88 -11.04
CA LEU A 87 -13.84 -1.41 -9.68
C LEU A 87 -15.28 -1.78 -9.32
N GLU A 88 -16.26 -0.96 -9.72
CA GLU A 88 -17.69 -1.21 -9.51
C GLU A 88 -18.15 -2.48 -10.23
N GLU A 89 -17.66 -2.70 -11.45
CA GLU A 89 -17.95 -3.94 -12.17
C GLU A 89 -17.30 -5.15 -11.49
N ALA A 90 -16.04 -5.03 -11.09
CA ALA A 90 -15.34 -6.11 -10.40
C ALA A 90 -15.96 -6.47 -9.03
N ALA A 91 -16.51 -5.49 -8.33
CA ALA A 91 -17.12 -5.64 -7.00
C ALA A 91 -18.42 -6.47 -6.99
N LYS A 92 -19.07 -6.68 -8.13
CA LYS A 92 -20.34 -7.45 -8.22
C LYS A 92 -20.18 -8.95 -7.97
N GLY A 93 -18.95 -9.47 -8.02
CA GLY A 93 -18.66 -10.89 -7.91
C GLY A 93 -18.51 -11.40 -6.47
N LYS A 94 -17.98 -12.62 -6.34
CA LYS A 94 -17.55 -13.22 -5.06
C LYS A 94 -16.10 -13.70 -5.18
N GLY A 95 -15.37 -13.67 -4.06
CA GLY A 95 -13.97 -14.07 -3.99
C GLY A 95 -13.03 -12.90 -3.72
N LEU A 96 -11.72 -13.15 -3.85
CA LEU A 96 -10.69 -12.19 -3.46
C LEU A 96 -10.74 -10.89 -4.29
N VAL A 97 -10.82 -11.00 -5.61
CA VAL A 97 -10.79 -9.83 -6.51
C VAL A 97 -12.01 -8.90 -6.30
N PRO A 98 -13.26 -9.40 -6.24
CA PRO A 98 -14.40 -8.56 -5.89
C PRO A 98 -14.29 -7.91 -4.51
N PHE A 99 -13.80 -8.66 -3.50
CA PHE A 99 -13.57 -8.13 -2.16
C PHE A 99 -12.57 -6.96 -2.18
N GLU A 100 -11.44 -7.12 -2.86
CA GLU A 100 -10.43 -6.07 -3.02
C GLU A 100 -11.01 -4.83 -3.72
N ALA A 101 -11.83 -5.02 -4.75
CA ALA A 101 -12.48 -3.93 -5.46
C ALA A 101 -13.48 -3.16 -4.57
N SER A 102 -14.32 -3.86 -3.80
CA SER A 102 -15.23 -3.25 -2.83
C SER A 102 -14.47 -2.47 -1.75
N GLU A 103 -13.39 -3.05 -1.23
CA GLU A 103 -12.54 -2.43 -0.21
C GLU A 103 -11.81 -1.18 -0.74
N ALA A 104 -11.46 -1.15 -2.02
CA ALA A 104 -10.90 0.02 -2.69
C ALA A 104 -11.93 1.15 -2.86
N LEU A 105 -13.14 0.82 -3.35
CA LEU A 105 -14.23 1.79 -3.49
C LEU A 105 -14.63 2.38 -2.15
N LYS A 106 -14.79 1.53 -1.13
CA LYS A 106 -15.13 1.97 0.23
C LYS A 106 -14.11 2.97 0.77
N ARG A 107 -12.81 2.66 0.71
CA ARG A 107 -11.75 3.58 1.20
C ARG A 107 -11.65 4.87 0.39
N TRP A 108 -12.01 4.81 -0.89
CA TRP A 108 -12.11 5.98 -1.73
C TRP A 108 -13.28 6.88 -1.30
N GLU A 109 -14.47 6.31 -1.10
CA GLU A 109 -15.68 7.02 -0.66
C GLU A 109 -15.55 7.62 0.75
N GLU A 110 -14.91 6.89 1.66
CA GLU A 110 -14.61 7.37 3.02
C GLU A 110 -13.60 8.53 3.04
N GLY A 111 -12.97 8.86 1.90
CA GLY A 111 -11.92 9.88 1.83
C GLY A 111 -10.61 9.45 2.49
N THR A 112 -10.48 8.22 2.98
CA THR A 112 -9.22 7.68 3.53
C THR A 112 -8.10 7.71 2.49
N TRP A 113 -8.44 7.55 1.21
CA TRP A 113 -7.51 7.68 0.09
C TRP A 113 -7.52 9.06 -0.57
N ALA A 114 -8.34 9.99 -0.06
CA ALA A 114 -8.25 11.42 -0.32
C ALA A 114 -7.05 12.05 0.45
N LEU A 115 -5.86 11.43 0.39
CA LEU A 115 -4.57 12.03 0.74
C LEU A 115 -4.15 13.15 -0.23
N ASP A 116 -4.93 14.23 -0.29
CA ASP A 116 -4.44 15.44 -0.98
C ASP A 116 -3.20 15.89 -0.21
N PRO A 117 -2.11 16.28 -0.91
CA PRO A 117 -1.02 16.95 -0.21
C PRO A 117 -1.63 18.15 0.51
N ALA A 118 -1.40 18.27 1.82
CA ALA A 118 -1.71 19.50 2.52
C ALA A 118 -1.10 20.65 1.71
N GLU A 119 -1.87 21.67 1.41
CA GLU A 119 -1.39 22.87 0.73
C GLU A 119 -0.44 23.63 1.67
N ASP A 120 0.75 23.08 1.89
CA ASP A 120 1.84 23.73 2.61
C ASP A 120 2.80 24.34 1.57
N ASP A 121 2.44 25.48 0.96
CA ASP A 121 3.40 26.59 0.69
C ASP A 121 2.75 27.90 0.16
N GLU A 122 1.63 28.37 0.72
CA GLU A 122 1.41 29.84 0.69
C GLU A 122 2.29 30.48 1.76
N ARG A 123 3.57 30.62 1.41
CA ARG A 123 4.58 31.41 2.11
C ARG A 123 4.13 32.88 2.18
N GLN A 124 3.33 33.24 3.19
CA GLN A 124 3.20 34.64 3.60
C GLN A 124 4.34 34.98 4.59
N PRO A 125 5.24 35.93 4.26
CA PRO A 125 6.25 36.39 5.20
C PRO A 125 5.61 37.44 6.12
N GLY A 126 5.40 37.08 7.38
CA GLY A 126 5.15 38.07 8.44
C GLY A 126 3.90 37.82 9.26
N ALA A 127 3.95 36.86 10.16
CA ALA A 127 3.14 36.93 11.38
C ALA A 127 3.91 36.25 12.52
N THR A 128 4.34 37.09 13.47
CA THR A 128 5.02 36.73 14.71
C THR A 128 4.24 35.66 15.46
N ARG A 129 4.87 34.51 15.69
CA ARG A 129 4.30 33.38 16.43
C ARG A 129 4.35 33.71 17.94
N PRO A 130 3.22 33.86 18.66
CA PRO A 130 3.28 33.92 20.11
C PRO A 130 3.56 32.51 20.67
N ALA A 131 4.44 32.45 21.67
CA ALA A 131 4.89 31.24 22.33
C ALA A 131 3.72 30.43 22.91
N GLN A 132 3.69 29.13 22.64
CA GLN A 132 2.77 28.21 23.29
C GLN A 132 3.28 27.84 24.70
N PRO A 133 2.41 27.80 25.73
CA PRO A 133 2.79 27.37 27.06
C PRO A 133 2.96 25.85 27.11
N SER A 134 4.16 25.42 27.46
CA SER A 134 4.56 24.05 27.77
C SER A 134 3.95 23.58 29.10
N LYS A 135 2.96 22.67 29.07
CA LYS A 135 2.68 21.71 30.16
C LYS A 135 1.93 20.48 29.62
N LEU A 136 2.56 19.30 29.74
CA LEU A 136 2.00 18.15 30.45
C LEU A 136 3.04 17.04 30.52
N SER A 137 3.64 16.97 31.71
CA SER A 137 4.50 15.91 32.21
C SER A 137 3.73 14.60 32.30
N HIS A 138 4.23 13.54 31.67
CA HIS A 138 3.84 12.17 32.02
C HIS A 138 4.90 11.59 32.98
N PRO A 139 4.54 11.24 34.22
CA PRO A 139 5.48 10.61 35.14
C PRO A 139 5.78 9.17 34.68
N ARG A 140 7.08 8.95 34.53
CA ARG A 140 7.77 7.68 34.31
C ARG A 140 7.61 6.81 35.56
N THR A 141 6.78 5.79 35.52
CA THR A 141 6.72 4.80 36.61
C THR A 141 7.99 3.97 36.62
N GLU A 142 8.59 3.94 37.81
CA GLU A 142 9.89 3.39 38.10
C GLU A 142 9.90 1.86 38.05
N ARG A 143 11.05 1.35 37.61
CA ARG A 143 11.43 -0.05 37.55
C ARG A 143 12.13 -0.38 38.87
N THR A 144 11.48 -1.10 39.77
CA THR A 144 12.14 -1.64 40.97
C THR A 144 12.75 -3.00 40.68
N THR A 145 14.07 -3.06 40.78
CA THR A 145 14.86 -4.28 40.81
C THR A 145 15.07 -4.74 42.25
N THR A 146 14.69 -5.98 42.55
CA THR A 146 15.29 -6.84 43.59
C THR A 146 15.48 -8.19 42.90
N GLY A 147 16.62 -8.88 42.90
CA GLY A 147 17.79 -8.78 43.75
C GLY A 147 18.16 -10.19 44.21
N LYS A 148 19.14 -10.79 43.52
CA LYS A 148 20.25 -11.57 44.14
C LYS A 148 20.08 -13.10 44.34
N ARG A 149 20.90 -13.81 43.53
CA ARG A 149 21.92 -14.84 43.87
C ARG A 149 21.60 -16.35 43.88
N ARG A 150 22.57 -17.05 43.24
CA ARG A 150 23.18 -18.38 43.55
C ARG A 150 22.24 -19.57 43.36
N GLY A 151 22.62 -20.68 42.75
CA GLY A 151 23.87 -21.20 42.19
C GLY A 151 23.62 -22.67 41.81
N SER A 152 24.53 -23.26 41.05
CA SER A 152 24.81 -24.70 40.87
C SER A 152 23.83 -25.74 41.42
N LYS A 153 23.41 -26.73 40.61
CA LYS A 153 24.05 -28.05 40.48
C LYS A 153 23.20 -28.98 39.59
N ARG A 154 23.88 -29.92 38.93
CA ARG A 154 23.34 -31.14 38.27
C ARG A 154 22.34 -31.88 39.17
N ASP A 155 21.40 -32.62 38.58
CA ASP A 155 21.45 -34.09 38.47
C ASP A 155 20.20 -34.67 37.78
N LYS A 156 20.41 -35.65 36.87
CA LYS A 156 19.46 -36.72 36.51
C LYS A 156 19.38 -37.69 37.72
N PRO A 157 18.26 -38.39 38.01
CA PRO A 157 17.81 -39.62 37.33
C PRO A 157 16.27 -39.63 37.13
N GLY A 158 15.64 -40.43 36.27
CA GLY A 158 15.57 -41.90 36.25
C GLY A 158 14.32 -42.37 37.01
N GLY A 159 13.34 -42.91 36.28
CA GLY A 159 12.06 -43.44 36.77
C GLY A 159 11.15 -43.72 35.59
#